data_AF-A0A6G1KC49-F1
#
_entry.id   AF-A0A6G1KC49-F1
#
_cell.length_a   1.000
_cell.length_b   1.000
_cell.length_c   1.000
_cell.angle_alpha   90.00
_cell.angle_beta   90.00
_cell.angle_gamma   90.00
#
_symmetry.space_group_name_H-M   'P 1'
#
loop_
_entity.id
_entity.type
_entity.pdbx_description
1 polymer ?
#
loop_
_entity_poly.entity_id
_entity_poly.type
_entity_poly.pdbx_seq_one_letter_code
_entity_poly.pdbx_strand_id
1 'polypeptide(L)'
;MLRALLQPIFLLSGLNLALVDASHHIAAKLATDHIYRPVCTKYLATNLCSRAEQSAAQTKILASKWMTWEYFKAFVVKTWDHKGCLCGKTVDEGCFDTQWPPDFEDPTTMLYTRSHMPVLAFVKVRIPIKLLRGPWATDRIQFLWFLLWITSCTVDWSETEGRKMALEGRNEAVLTKKNLEFVQLSNHNRRLGRTPDLDAVRLAVVEGGCDLSIVYDTMAFERTRCLKGDAWKNEALDNRAINNSKVFPGQMDPKTGDYDDVDEDKLVITPPKWNQKDLSGRG
;
A
#
# COMPACT_ATOMS: atom_id res chain seq x y z
N MET A 1 -20.51 -6.27 -38.24
CA MET A 1 -19.52 -5.90 -39.27
C MET A 1 -18.45 -4.93 -38.76
N LEU A 2 -18.78 -3.79 -38.14
CA LEU A 2 -17.77 -2.78 -37.73
C LEU A 2 -16.70 -3.28 -36.72
N ARG A 3 -17.06 -4.12 -35.73
CA ARG A 3 -16.09 -4.68 -34.75
C ARG A 3 -15.00 -5.51 -35.42
N ALA A 4 -15.36 -6.30 -36.43
CA ALA A 4 -14.45 -7.21 -37.13
C ALA A 4 -13.39 -6.46 -37.95
N LEU A 5 -13.65 -5.20 -38.32
CA LEU A 5 -12.68 -4.34 -39.01
C LEU A 5 -11.87 -3.50 -38.03
N LEU A 6 -12.51 -3.01 -36.97
CA LEU A 6 -11.89 -2.10 -36.01
C LEU A 6 -10.76 -2.75 -35.19
N GLN A 7 -10.93 -4.02 -34.80
CA GLN A 7 -9.91 -4.76 -34.04
C GLN A 7 -8.60 -4.95 -34.84
N PRO A 8 -8.62 -5.45 -36.10
CA PRO A 8 -7.43 -5.48 -36.94
C PRO A 8 -6.78 -4.12 -37.15
N ILE A 9 -7.57 -3.07 -37.40
CA ILE A 9 -7.05 -1.70 -37.58
C ILE A 9 -6.31 -1.24 -36.31
N PHE A 10 -6.88 -1.49 -35.13
CA PHE A 10 -6.24 -1.13 -33.86
C PHE A 10 -4.95 -1.93 -33.60
N LEU A 11 -4.91 -3.21 -33.98
CA LEU A 11 -3.70 -4.02 -33.90
C LEU A 11 -2.61 -3.49 -34.85
N LEU A 12 -2.97 -3.19 -36.10
CA LEU A 12 -2.07 -2.68 -37.13
C LEU A 12 -1.59 -1.24 -36.86
N SER A 13 -2.37 -0.43 -36.14
CA SER A 13 -1.93 0.91 -35.69
C SER A 13 -0.89 0.88 -34.58
N GLY A 14 -0.44 -0.32 -34.19
CA GLY A 14 0.45 -0.50 -33.06
C GLY A 14 -0.25 -0.26 -31.73
N LEU A 15 -1.54 -0.58 -31.59
CA LEU A 15 -2.28 -0.47 -30.33
C LEU A 15 -2.37 0.98 -29.80
N ASN A 16 -2.46 1.96 -30.71
CA ASN A 16 -2.48 3.37 -30.34
C ASN A 16 -3.74 3.73 -29.55
N LEU A 17 -3.58 3.97 -28.23
CA LEU A 17 -4.69 4.30 -27.32
C LEU A 17 -5.47 5.55 -27.71
N ALA A 18 -4.90 6.45 -28.52
CA ALA A 18 -5.63 7.60 -29.05
C ALA A 18 -6.89 7.19 -29.84
N LEU A 19 -6.89 6.00 -30.47
CA LEU A 19 -8.07 5.49 -31.17
C LEU A 19 -9.21 5.17 -30.20
N VAL A 20 -8.88 4.62 -29.02
CA VAL A 20 -9.86 4.35 -27.96
C VAL A 20 -10.39 5.67 -27.39
N ASP A 21 -9.52 6.66 -27.24
CA ASP A 21 -9.86 7.99 -26.72
C ASP A 21 -10.71 8.82 -27.71
N ALA A 22 -10.60 8.54 -29.01
CA ALA A 22 -11.31 9.29 -30.05
C ALA A 22 -12.84 9.13 -29.99
N SER A 23 -13.35 8.00 -29.47
CA SER A 23 -14.80 7.78 -29.36
C SER A 23 -15.15 6.67 -28.38
N HIS A 24 -16.13 6.94 -27.52
CA HIS A 24 -16.69 5.94 -26.60
C HIS A 24 -17.31 4.74 -27.34
N HIS A 25 -17.85 4.93 -28.54
CA HIS A 25 -18.36 3.83 -29.36
C HIS A 25 -17.24 2.93 -29.89
N ILE A 26 -16.11 3.52 -30.31
CA ILE A 26 -14.91 2.78 -30.73
C ILE A 26 -14.36 2.00 -29.54
N ALA A 27 -14.22 2.65 -28.39
CA ALA A 27 -13.79 2.01 -27.15
C ALA A 27 -14.67 0.79 -26.81
N ALA A 28 -16.00 0.93 -26.85
CA ALA A 28 -16.92 -0.17 -26.57
C ALA A 28 -16.81 -1.35 -27.58
N LYS A 29 -16.43 -1.08 -28.84
CA LYS A 29 -16.21 -2.14 -29.82
C LYS A 29 -14.86 -2.84 -29.64
N LEU A 30 -13.84 -2.12 -29.16
CA LEU A 30 -12.50 -2.65 -28.83
C LEU A 30 -12.44 -3.30 -27.44
N ALA A 31 -13.42 -3.06 -26.57
CA ALA A 31 -13.52 -3.56 -25.21
C ALA A 31 -13.70 -5.09 -25.13
N THR A 32 -12.62 -5.84 -25.40
CA THR A 32 -12.61 -7.31 -25.50
C THR A 32 -11.27 -7.86 -25.03
N ASP A 33 -11.26 -9.07 -24.45
CA ASP A 33 -10.04 -9.75 -23.98
C ASP A 33 -8.96 -9.86 -25.09
N HIS A 34 -9.41 -10.12 -26.32
CA HIS A 34 -8.57 -10.18 -27.52
C HIS A 34 -7.74 -8.90 -27.74
N ILE A 35 -8.26 -7.73 -27.33
CA ILE A 35 -7.55 -6.44 -27.45
C ILE A 35 -6.84 -6.07 -26.15
N TYR A 36 -7.45 -6.33 -25.00
CA TYR A 36 -6.85 -5.99 -23.71
C TYR A 36 -5.51 -6.68 -23.48
N ARG A 37 -5.37 -7.95 -23.85
CA ARG A 37 -4.13 -8.70 -23.66
C ARG A 37 -2.96 -8.10 -24.46
N PRO A 38 -3.04 -7.90 -25.79
CA PRO A 38 -2.00 -7.22 -26.55
C PRO A 38 -1.64 -5.83 -26.01
N VAL A 39 -2.65 -5.03 -25.61
CA VAL A 39 -2.43 -3.71 -24.99
C VAL A 39 -1.62 -3.84 -23.70
N CYS A 40 -2.02 -4.74 -22.81
CA CYS A 40 -1.30 -4.97 -21.55
C CYS A 40 0.11 -5.49 -21.80
N THR A 41 0.30 -6.44 -22.73
CA THR A 41 1.63 -6.94 -23.09
C THR A 41 2.53 -5.80 -23.60
N LYS A 42 2.05 -4.97 -24.54
CA LYS A 42 2.84 -3.86 -25.08
C LYS A 42 3.20 -2.83 -24.00
N TYR A 43 2.26 -2.43 -23.16
CA TYR A 43 2.49 -1.29 -22.27
C TYR A 43 2.96 -1.68 -20.86
N LEU A 44 2.63 -2.87 -20.37
CA LEU A 44 2.98 -3.34 -19.01
C LEU A 44 4.11 -4.37 -18.98
N ALA A 45 4.31 -5.17 -20.04
CA ALA A 45 5.31 -6.25 -20.05
C ALA A 45 6.54 -5.98 -20.92
N THR A 46 6.54 -4.92 -21.73
CA THR A 46 7.68 -4.54 -22.58
C THR A 46 8.13 -3.11 -22.31
N ASN A 47 9.40 -2.78 -22.60
CA ASN A 47 9.91 -1.41 -22.52
C ASN A 47 9.79 -0.72 -23.88
N LEU A 48 9.13 0.43 -23.93
CA LEU A 48 9.03 1.25 -25.13
C LEU A 48 10.16 2.29 -25.18
N CYS A 49 10.46 2.79 -26.39
CA CYS A 49 11.46 3.84 -26.58
C CYS A 49 11.09 5.14 -25.83
N SER A 50 9.80 5.48 -25.81
CA SER A 50 9.28 6.66 -25.11
C SER A 50 8.72 6.29 -23.73
N ARG A 51 9.50 6.57 -22.68
CA ARG A 51 9.06 6.36 -21.30
C ARG A 51 7.85 7.21 -20.92
N ALA A 52 7.75 8.42 -21.48
CA ALA A 52 6.64 9.34 -21.20
C ALA A 52 5.33 8.81 -21.79
N GLU A 53 5.35 8.40 -23.05
CA GLU A 53 4.20 7.77 -23.72
C GLU A 53 3.78 6.49 -22.98
N GLN A 54 4.76 5.66 -22.61
CA GLN A 54 4.50 4.42 -21.90
C GLN A 54 3.85 4.70 -20.53
N SER A 55 4.38 5.62 -19.73
CA SER A 55 3.82 5.94 -18.41
C SER A 55 2.39 6.48 -18.50
N ALA A 56 2.10 7.30 -19.52
CA ALA A 56 0.75 7.80 -19.78
C ALA A 56 -0.21 6.67 -20.17
N ALA A 57 0.22 5.76 -21.05
CA ALA A 57 -0.56 4.60 -21.45
C ALA A 57 -0.81 3.64 -20.28
N GLN A 58 0.21 3.34 -19.48
CA GLN A 58 0.10 2.49 -18.28
C GLN A 58 -0.90 3.06 -17.27
N THR A 59 -0.86 4.38 -17.04
CA THR A 59 -1.81 5.06 -16.15
C THR A 59 -3.24 4.93 -16.67
N LYS A 60 -3.47 5.17 -17.97
CA LYS A 60 -4.79 4.99 -18.61
C LYS A 60 -5.29 3.54 -18.50
N ILE A 61 -4.43 2.57 -18.77
CA ILE A 61 -4.75 1.14 -18.70
C ILE A 61 -5.22 0.76 -17.30
N LEU A 62 -4.44 1.11 -16.26
CA LEU A 62 -4.80 0.77 -14.89
C LEU A 62 -6.03 1.52 -14.39
N ALA A 63 -6.26 2.75 -14.87
CA ALA A 63 -7.45 3.53 -14.55
C ALA A 63 -8.73 3.05 -15.25
N SER A 64 -8.62 2.28 -16.34
CA SER A 64 -9.75 1.82 -17.13
C SER A 64 -10.73 0.96 -16.33
N LYS A 65 -12.03 1.00 -16.68
CA LYS A 65 -13.07 0.21 -15.97
C LYS A 65 -12.89 -1.30 -16.11
N TRP A 66 -12.34 -1.76 -17.23
CA TRP A 66 -12.15 -3.17 -17.52
C TRP A 66 -10.95 -3.79 -16.80
N MET A 67 -9.99 -2.98 -16.35
CA MET A 67 -8.87 -3.44 -15.54
C MET A 67 -9.33 -3.72 -14.10
N THR A 68 -9.90 -4.91 -13.87
CA THR A 68 -10.30 -5.41 -12.56
C THR A 68 -9.17 -6.20 -11.91
N TRP A 69 -9.31 -6.51 -10.62
CA TRP A 69 -8.35 -7.36 -9.92
C TRP A 69 -8.21 -8.73 -10.58
N GLU A 70 -9.34 -9.38 -10.85
CA GLU A 70 -9.38 -10.69 -11.52
C GLU A 70 -8.74 -10.68 -12.91
N TYR A 71 -9.03 -9.65 -13.72
CA TYR A 71 -8.39 -9.52 -15.01
C TYR A 71 -6.88 -9.34 -14.86
N PHE A 72 -6.44 -8.50 -13.91
CA PHE A 72 -5.02 -8.26 -13.69
C PHE A 72 -4.28 -9.53 -13.25
N LYS A 73 -4.81 -10.30 -12.30
CA LYS A 73 -4.28 -11.62 -11.91
C LYS A 73 -4.16 -12.55 -13.11
N ALA A 74 -5.24 -12.69 -13.89
CA ALA A 74 -5.24 -13.52 -15.09
C ALA A 74 -4.21 -13.07 -16.13
N PHE A 75 -4.05 -11.76 -16.31
CA PHE A 75 -3.01 -11.20 -17.19
C PHE A 75 -1.61 -11.55 -16.68
N VAL A 76 -1.33 -11.38 -15.39
CA VAL A 76 -0.03 -11.70 -14.77
C VAL A 76 0.29 -13.18 -14.97
N VAL A 77 -0.62 -14.08 -14.58
CA VAL A 77 -0.44 -15.53 -14.76
C VAL A 77 -0.17 -15.85 -16.23
N LYS A 78 -1.08 -15.46 -17.14
CA LYS A 78 -0.93 -15.78 -18.59
C LYS A 78 0.33 -15.19 -19.24
N THR A 79 0.91 -14.14 -18.66
CA THR A 79 2.10 -13.49 -19.23
C THR A 79 3.39 -14.14 -18.76
N TRP A 80 3.46 -14.59 -17.51
CA TRP A 80 4.72 -15.05 -16.90
C TRP A 80 4.73 -16.52 -16.47
N ASP A 81 3.63 -17.27 -16.60
CA ASP A 81 3.57 -18.70 -16.23
C ASP A 81 4.63 -19.56 -16.92
N HIS A 82 4.78 -19.38 -18.24
CA HIS A 82 5.82 -20.07 -19.01
C HIS A 82 7.26 -19.71 -18.63
N LYS A 83 7.47 -18.58 -17.93
CA LYS A 83 8.78 -18.19 -17.39
C LYS A 83 9.01 -18.73 -15.98
N GLY A 84 7.93 -19.02 -15.26
CA GLY A 84 7.99 -19.41 -13.85
C GLY A 84 8.53 -18.29 -12.95
N CYS A 85 8.49 -17.02 -13.36
CA CYS A 85 8.88 -15.89 -12.51
C CYS A 85 8.43 -14.54 -13.09
N LEU A 86 8.05 -13.59 -12.22
CA LEU A 86 7.72 -12.21 -12.61
C LEU A 86 8.92 -11.39 -13.10
N CYS A 87 10.16 -11.84 -12.88
CA CYS A 87 11.35 -11.18 -13.45
C CYS A 87 11.45 -11.36 -14.98
N GLY A 88 10.60 -12.22 -15.56
CA GLY A 88 10.53 -12.45 -17.01
C GLY A 88 11.58 -13.40 -17.56
N LYS A 89 12.34 -14.08 -16.69
CA LYS A 89 13.40 -15.02 -17.04
C LYS A 89 13.14 -16.40 -16.47
N THR A 90 13.49 -17.45 -17.21
CA THR A 90 13.64 -18.81 -16.67
C THR A 90 14.95 -18.94 -15.88
N VAL A 91 15.14 -20.07 -15.20
CA VAL A 91 16.41 -20.40 -14.52
C VAL A 91 17.58 -20.40 -15.51
N ASP A 92 17.39 -20.97 -16.70
CA ASP A 92 18.41 -21.01 -17.77
C ASP A 92 18.73 -19.62 -18.33
N GLU A 93 17.76 -18.69 -18.30
CA GLU A 93 17.95 -17.29 -18.69
C GLU A 93 18.57 -16.43 -17.57
N GLY A 94 18.86 -17.02 -16.41
CA GLY A 94 19.53 -16.40 -15.27
C GLY A 94 18.61 -15.90 -14.15
N CYS A 95 17.40 -16.45 -14.01
CA CYS A 95 16.62 -16.30 -12.78
C CYS A 95 17.24 -17.19 -11.68
N PHE A 96 17.65 -16.59 -10.56
CA PHE A 96 18.34 -17.30 -9.47
C PHE A 96 17.50 -17.42 -8.17
N ASP A 97 16.31 -16.84 -8.15
CA ASP A 97 15.42 -16.83 -6.98
C ASP A 97 13.95 -16.86 -7.45
N THR A 98 13.47 -18.03 -7.82
CA THR A 98 12.16 -18.18 -8.47
C THR A 98 11.01 -17.78 -7.53
N GLN A 99 10.35 -16.67 -7.86
CA GLN A 99 9.13 -16.18 -7.20
C GLN A 99 7.89 -16.58 -8.03
N TRP A 100 7.41 -17.83 -7.90
CA TRP A 100 6.21 -18.34 -8.59
C TRP A 100 5.52 -19.50 -7.84
N PRO A 101 4.17 -19.58 -7.85
CA PRO A 101 3.23 -18.57 -8.35
C PRO A 101 3.27 -17.28 -7.53
N PRO A 102 2.84 -16.13 -8.08
CA PRO A 102 2.77 -14.90 -7.30
C PRO A 102 1.77 -15.05 -6.15
N ASP A 103 2.16 -14.62 -4.97
CA ASP A 103 1.25 -14.48 -3.84
C ASP A 103 0.43 -13.19 -4.04
N PHE A 104 -0.83 -13.37 -4.46
CA PHE A 104 -1.72 -12.26 -4.76
C PHE A 104 -2.37 -11.70 -3.50
N GLU A 105 -2.41 -12.49 -2.43
CA GLU A 105 -3.03 -12.20 -1.15
C GLU A 105 -2.04 -11.49 -0.21
N ASP A 106 -0.82 -11.99 -0.10
CA ASP A 106 0.28 -11.39 0.65
C ASP A 106 1.52 -11.22 -0.23
N PRO A 107 1.62 -10.11 -0.98
CA PRO A 107 2.76 -9.89 -1.85
C PRO A 107 4.09 -9.69 -1.10
N THR A 108 4.07 -9.50 0.22
CA THR A 108 5.30 -9.26 0.99
C THR A 108 6.20 -10.49 1.13
N THR A 109 5.62 -11.68 0.90
CA THR A 109 6.36 -12.94 0.81
C THR A 109 7.23 -13.02 -0.45
N MET A 110 6.89 -12.23 -1.49
CA MET A 110 7.67 -12.16 -2.73
C MET A 110 8.83 -11.19 -2.61
N LEU A 111 9.99 -11.70 -2.24
CA LEU A 111 11.19 -10.89 -2.02
C LEU A 111 11.94 -10.66 -3.33
N TYR A 112 11.97 -9.41 -3.78
CA TYR A 112 12.74 -9.00 -4.96
C TYR A 112 13.99 -8.22 -4.57
N THR A 113 15.12 -8.59 -5.16
CA THR A 113 16.40 -7.90 -4.98
C THR A 113 16.68 -7.00 -6.18
N ARG A 114 17.68 -6.10 -6.08
CA ARG A 114 18.02 -5.21 -7.20
C ARG A 114 18.42 -5.95 -8.48
N SER A 115 19.00 -7.15 -8.36
CA SER A 115 19.39 -8.01 -9.48
C SER A 115 18.26 -8.94 -9.94
N HIS A 116 17.18 -9.06 -9.15
CA HIS A 116 16.02 -9.89 -9.44
C HIS A 116 14.76 -9.06 -9.18
N MET A 117 14.45 -8.13 -10.09
CA MET A 117 13.25 -7.29 -10.03
C MET A 117 12.17 -7.85 -10.97
N PRO A 118 10.88 -7.73 -10.62
CA PRO A 118 9.82 -8.10 -11.53
C PRO A 118 9.81 -7.14 -12.72
N VAL A 119 9.42 -7.61 -13.91
CA VAL A 119 9.26 -6.76 -15.11
C VAL A 119 8.30 -5.60 -14.82
N LEU A 120 7.28 -5.86 -14.01
CA LEU A 120 6.30 -4.87 -13.59
C LEU A 120 6.88 -3.73 -12.71
N ALA A 121 8.08 -3.88 -12.14
CA ALA A 121 8.71 -2.82 -11.35
C ALA A 121 8.97 -1.55 -12.18
N PHE A 122 9.14 -1.71 -13.50
CA PHE A 122 9.33 -0.61 -14.44
C PHE A 122 8.03 0.10 -14.84
N VAL A 123 6.88 -0.40 -14.41
CA VAL A 123 5.59 0.28 -14.55
C VAL A 123 5.55 1.48 -13.60
N LYS A 124 5.57 2.68 -14.17
CA LYS A 124 5.56 3.96 -13.44
C LYS A 124 4.25 4.68 -13.70
N VAL A 125 3.35 4.62 -12.73
CA VAL A 125 1.96 5.05 -12.89
C VAL A 125 1.45 5.83 -11.69
N ARG A 126 0.38 6.58 -11.91
CA ARG A 126 -0.45 7.08 -10.81
C ARG A 126 -1.40 6.00 -10.33
N ILE A 127 -1.60 5.91 -9.02
CA ILE A 127 -2.61 5.01 -8.46
C ILE A 127 -3.99 5.46 -8.98
N PRO A 128 -4.75 4.57 -9.64
CA PRO A 128 -6.09 4.90 -10.11
C PRO A 128 -7.02 5.38 -9.00
N ILE A 129 -7.74 6.47 -9.21
CA ILE A 129 -8.71 7.01 -8.24
C ILE A 129 -9.76 5.96 -7.83
N LYS A 130 -10.14 5.04 -8.75
CA LYS A 130 -11.06 3.93 -8.45
C LYS A 130 -10.56 2.98 -7.34
N LEU A 131 -9.26 2.96 -7.06
CA LEU A 131 -8.64 2.19 -5.98
C LEU A 131 -8.44 3.01 -4.70
N LEU A 132 -8.70 4.33 -4.74
CA LEU A 132 -8.55 5.26 -3.61
C LEU A 132 -9.89 5.67 -2.98
N ARG A 133 -11.00 5.07 -3.38
CA ARG A 133 -12.34 5.32 -2.81
C ARG A 133 -12.86 4.06 -2.14
N GLY A 134 -13.78 4.18 -1.19
CA GLY A 134 -14.56 3.05 -0.69
C GLY A 134 -15.59 2.52 -1.72
N PRO A 135 -16.24 1.39 -1.45
CA PRO A 135 -16.04 0.51 -0.29
C PRO A 135 -14.73 -0.30 -0.37
N TRP A 136 -14.04 -0.47 0.76
CA TRP A 136 -12.79 -1.21 0.91
C TRP A 136 -13.00 -2.73 0.94
N ALA A 137 -13.42 -3.30 -0.19
CA ALA A 137 -13.49 -4.74 -0.37
C ALA A 137 -12.08 -5.36 -0.42
N THR A 138 -11.94 -6.60 0.03
CA THR A 138 -10.68 -7.36 0.06
C THR A 138 -9.96 -7.32 -1.30
N ASP A 139 -10.67 -7.59 -2.38
CA ASP A 139 -10.15 -7.59 -3.75
C ASP A 139 -9.50 -6.24 -4.13
N ARG A 140 -10.05 -5.14 -3.64
CA ARG A 140 -9.54 -3.78 -3.90
C ARG A 140 -8.27 -3.53 -3.11
N ILE A 141 -8.24 -3.95 -1.84
CA ILE A 141 -7.07 -3.81 -0.96
C ILE A 141 -5.93 -4.66 -1.51
N GLN A 142 -6.20 -5.93 -1.86
CA GLN A 142 -5.23 -6.82 -2.49
C GLN A 142 -4.71 -6.25 -3.80
N PHE A 143 -5.59 -5.76 -4.68
CA PHE A 143 -5.13 -5.16 -5.94
C PHE A 143 -4.23 -3.95 -5.69
N LEU A 144 -4.59 -3.08 -4.75
CA LEU A 144 -3.79 -1.92 -4.39
C LEU A 144 -2.45 -2.33 -3.76
N TRP A 145 -2.46 -3.28 -2.83
CA TRP A 145 -1.26 -3.78 -2.15
C TRP A 145 -0.30 -4.44 -3.14
N PHE A 146 -0.82 -5.29 -4.03
CA PHE A 146 -0.03 -5.93 -5.07
C PHE A 146 0.58 -4.89 -6.00
N LEU A 147 -0.21 -3.93 -6.51
CA LEU A 147 0.31 -2.84 -7.34
C LEU A 147 1.41 -2.06 -6.64
N LEU A 148 1.23 -1.72 -5.37
CA LEU A 148 2.26 -1.06 -4.58
C LEU A 148 3.50 -1.95 -4.51
N TRP A 149 3.39 -3.23 -4.23
CA TRP A 149 4.56 -4.11 -4.09
C TRP A 149 5.37 -4.29 -5.38
N ILE A 150 4.69 -4.62 -6.48
CA ILE A 150 5.35 -5.07 -7.72
C ILE A 150 5.56 -3.97 -8.76
N THR A 151 5.01 -2.77 -8.57
CA THR A 151 5.17 -1.63 -9.50
C THR A 151 5.71 -0.40 -8.80
N SER A 152 6.10 0.60 -9.60
CA SER A 152 6.47 1.94 -9.12
C SER A 152 5.25 2.88 -9.04
N CYS A 153 4.06 2.39 -8.70
CA CYS A 153 2.86 3.23 -8.59
C CYS A 153 2.93 4.17 -7.38
N THR A 154 2.35 5.36 -7.50
CA THR A 154 2.25 6.35 -6.43
C THR A 154 1.01 7.23 -6.60
N VAL A 155 0.46 7.74 -5.50
CA VAL A 155 -0.46 8.88 -5.54
C VAL A 155 0.24 10.06 -6.19
N ASP A 156 -0.48 10.78 -7.05
CA ASP A 156 -0.02 12.09 -7.51
C ASP A 156 -0.30 13.13 -6.42
N TRP A 157 0.73 13.46 -5.64
CA TRP A 157 0.63 14.45 -4.57
C TRP A 157 0.56 15.90 -5.07
N SER A 158 0.86 16.14 -6.35
CA SER A 158 0.73 17.45 -6.99
C SER A 158 -0.68 17.69 -7.52
N GLU A 159 -1.41 16.63 -7.86
CA GLU A 159 -2.79 16.68 -8.29
C GLU A 159 -3.75 16.76 -7.10
N THR A 160 -4.60 17.79 -7.07
CA THR A 160 -5.53 18.02 -5.95
C THR A 160 -6.48 16.85 -5.72
N GLU A 161 -7.04 16.29 -6.78
CA GLU A 161 -8.04 15.21 -6.67
C GLU A 161 -7.41 13.91 -6.17
N GLY A 162 -6.31 13.43 -6.77
CA GLY A 162 -5.63 12.21 -6.33
C GLY A 162 -5.21 12.29 -4.86
N ARG A 163 -4.63 13.42 -4.45
CA ARG A 163 -4.28 13.70 -3.05
C ARG A 163 -5.50 13.67 -2.13
N LYS A 164 -6.57 14.38 -2.50
CA LYS A 164 -7.79 14.46 -1.71
C LYS A 164 -8.38 13.07 -1.50
N MET A 165 -8.50 12.29 -2.57
CA MET A 165 -9.07 10.94 -2.53
C MET A 165 -8.24 9.99 -1.66
N ALA A 166 -6.91 10.05 -1.71
CA ALA A 166 -6.07 9.22 -0.85
C ALA A 166 -6.25 9.51 0.65
N LEU A 167 -6.35 10.79 1.02
CA LEU A 167 -6.54 11.22 2.41
C LEU A 167 -7.96 10.92 2.91
N GLU A 168 -8.98 11.27 2.11
CA GLU A 168 -10.37 10.98 2.42
C GLU A 168 -10.61 9.47 2.50
N GLY A 169 -9.96 8.68 1.64
CA GLY A 169 -10.10 7.24 1.65
C GLY A 169 -9.60 6.60 2.94
N ARG A 170 -8.48 7.09 3.50
CA ARG A 170 -8.00 6.65 4.83
C ARG A 170 -9.03 6.99 5.91
N ASN A 171 -9.54 8.22 5.91
CA ASN A 171 -10.52 8.65 6.91
C ASN A 171 -11.81 7.83 6.78
N GLU A 172 -12.31 7.57 5.57
CA GLU A 172 -13.45 6.69 5.30
C GLU A 172 -13.20 5.27 5.84
N ALA A 173 -12.00 4.72 5.65
CA ALA A 173 -11.65 3.40 6.16
C ALA A 173 -11.72 3.31 7.69
N VAL A 174 -11.29 4.37 8.38
CA VAL A 174 -11.41 4.48 9.84
C VAL A 174 -12.87 4.61 10.26
N LEU A 175 -13.65 5.46 9.60
CA LEU A 175 -15.01 5.82 10.03
C LEU A 175 -16.07 4.75 9.70
N THR A 176 -16.04 4.16 8.50
CA THR A 176 -17.21 3.41 8.00
C THR A 176 -17.19 1.94 8.39
N LYS A 177 -16.05 1.27 8.28
CA LYS A 177 -15.94 -0.19 8.49
C LYS A 177 -14.82 -0.61 9.42
N LYS A 178 -14.08 0.35 10.00
CA LYS A 178 -12.87 0.06 10.79
C LYS A 178 -11.93 -0.87 10.03
N ASN A 179 -11.70 -0.56 8.75
CA ASN A 179 -10.91 -1.42 7.87
C ASN A 179 -9.42 -1.26 8.19
N LEU A 180 -8.93 -2.11 9.09
CA LEU A 180 -7.56 -2.09 9.56
C LEU A 180 -6.55 -2.30 8.42
N GLU A 181 -6.82 -3.24 7.51
CA GLU A 181 -5.90 -3.57 6.41
C GLU A 181 -5.59 -2.36 5.53
N PHE A 182 -6.62 -1.61 5.13
CA PHE A 182 -6.41 -0.41 4.33
C PHE A 182 -5.74 0.71 5.12
N VAL A 183 -6.08 0.88 6.41
CA VAL A 183 -5.44 1.87 7.27
C VAL A 183 -3.95 1.59 7.40
N GLN A 184 -3.59 0.33 7.66
CA GLN A 184 -2.20 -0.12 7.71
C GLN A 184 -1.51 0.13 6.37
N LEU A 185 -2.11 -0.28 5.26
CA LEU A 185 -1.52 -0.05 3.95
C LEU A 185 -1.26 1.44 3.68
N SER A 186 -2.18 2.32 4.10
CA SER A 186 -2.06 3.77 3.95
C SER A 186 -0.99 4.38 4.88
N ASN A 187 -0.95 3.98 6.15
CA ASN A 187 0.00 4.47 7.14
C ASN A 187 1.43 4.07 6.79
N HIS A 188 1.64 2.80 6.42
CA HIS A 188 2.95 2.21 6.23
C HIS A 188 3.53 2.42 4.82
N ASN A 189 2.72 2.85 3.85
CA ASN A 189 3.17 3.05 2.47
C ASN A 189 3.13 4.51 2.03
N ARG A 190 4.31 5.16 1.97
CA ARG A 190 4.48 6.55 1.52
C ARG A 190 4.02 6.83 0.09
N ARG A 191 3.84 5.79 -0.73
CA ARG A 191 3.33 5.93 -2.11
C ARG A 191 1.81 5.96 -2.16
N LEU A 192 1.13 5.47 -1.13
CA LEU A 192 -0.32 5.49 -1.01
C LEU A 192 -0.81 6.63 -0.10
N GLY A 193 -0.23 6.73 1.09
CA GLY A 193 -0.69 7.64 2.13
C GLY A 193 0.38 8.62 2.56
N ARG A 194 -0.07 9.64 3.29
CA ARG A 194 0.82 10.44 4.14
C ARG A 194 0.87 9.80 5.51
N THR A 195 2.02 9.99 6.15
CA THR A 195 2.21 9.70 7.57
C THR A 195 1.01 10.23 8.37
N PRO A 196 0.38 9.40 9.23
CA PRO A 196 -0.61 9.90 10.17
C PRO A 196 0.00 10.96 11.10
N ASP A 197 -0.81 11.96 11.42
CA ASP A 197 -0.55 13.02 12.37
C ASP A 197 -1.50 12.89 13.57
N LEU A 198 -1.40 13.82 14.52
CA LEU A 198 -2.30 13.86 15.68
C LEU A 198 -3.78 13.99 15.30
N ASP A 199 -4.08 14.64 14.17
CA ASP A 199 -5.44 14.73 13.66
C ASP A 199 -5.96 13.36 13.21
N ALA A 200 -5.13 12.54 12.57
CA ALA A 200 -5.48 11.15 12.24
C ALA A 200 -5.73 10.30 13.49
N VAL A 201 -4.91 10.45 14.54
CA VAL A 201 -5.11 9.76 15.83
C VAL A 201 -6.42 10.22 16.48
N ARG A 202 -6.64 11.53 16.53
CA ARG A 202 -7.88 12.12 17.07
C ARG A 202 -9.10 11.62 16.31
N LEU A 203 -9.05 11.57 14.98
CA LEU A 203 -10.14 11.04 14.16
C LEU A 203 -10.43 9.58 14.53
N ALA A 204 -9.40 8.72 14.65
CA ALA A 204 -9.58 7.32 15.03
C ALA A 204 -10.19 7.14 16.44
N VAL A 205 -9.75 7.94 17.42
CA VAL A 205 -10.22 7.86 18.81
C VAL A 205 -11.61 8.48 18.99
N VAL A 206 -11.83 9.67 18.40
CA VAL A 206 -13.03 10.48 18.65
C VAL A 206 -14.18 10.08 17.74
N GLU A 207 -13.92 9.99 16.44
CA GLU A 207 -14.95 9.79 15.42
C GLU A 207 -15.02 8.32 14.95
N GLY A 208 -13.87 7.62 14.87
CA GLY A 208 -13.75 6.22 14.46
C GLY A 208 -14.18 5.19 15.51
N GLY A 209 -14.75 5.63 16.63
CA GLY A 209 -15.22 4.75 17.70
C GLY A 209 -14.11 4.02 18.45
N CYS A 210 -12.89 4.55 18.46
CA CYS A 210 -11.73 4.06 19.21
C CYS A 210 -11.45 2.56 18.99
N ASP A 211 -11.38 2.14 17.73
CA ASP A 211 -10.87 0.81 17.41
C ASP A 211 -9.40 0.71 17.82
N LEU A 212 -9.11 -0.11 18.84
CA LEU A 212 -7.79 -0.20 19.43
C LEU A 212 -6.72 -0.59 18.40
N SER A 213 -7.03 -1.50 17.46
CA SER A 213 -6.07 -1.93 16.45
C SER A 213 -5.68 -0.78 15.52
N ILE A 214 -6.67 0.00 15.06
CA ILE A 214 -6.44 1.18 14.23
C ILE A 214 -5.70 2.28 15.01
N VAL A 215 -6.11 2.54 16.25
CA VAL A 215 -5.50 3.57 17.11
C VAL A 215 -4.04 3.23 17.39
N TYR A 216 -3.75 1.99 17.80
CA TYR A 216 -2.39 1.55 18.06
C TYR A 216 -1.52 1.59 16.82
N ASP A 217 -2.01 1.14 15.66
CA ASP A 217 -1.26 1.24 14.39
C ASP A 217 -0.93 2.69 14.04
N THR A 218 -1.94 3.56 14.12
CA THR A 218 -1.82 4.99 13.79
C THR A 218 -0.86 5.70 14.75
N MET A 219 -0.97 5.43 16.06
CA MET A 219 -0.08 5.98 17.09
C MET A 219 1.35 5.44 17.00
N ALA A 220 1.53 4.13 16.76
CA ALA A 220 2.85 3.54 16.64
C ALA A 220 3.64 4.16 15.48
N PHE A 221 2.95 4.43 14.37
CA PHE A 221 3.57 5.08 13.22
C PHE A 221 3.86 6.58 13.44
N GLU A 222 2.94 7.29 14.10
CA GLU A 222 3.17 8.68 14.53
C GLU A 222 4.39 8.75 15.45
N ARG A 223 4.43 7.92 16.51
CA ARG A 223 5.49 7.93 17.52
C ARG A 223 6.86 7.62 16.91
N THR A 224 6.96 6.63 16.04
CA THR A 224 8.24 6.26 15.40
C THR A 224 8.77 7.34 14.43
N ARG A 225 7.92 8.27 13.97
CA ARG A 225 8.30 9.40 13.11
C ARG A 225 8.46 10.72 13.86
N CYS A 226 7.66 10.95 14.89
CA CYS A 226 7.64 12.16 15.73
C CYS A 226 8.59 12.09 16.94
N LEU A 227 9.21 10.95 17.22
CA LEU A 227 10.36 10.85 18.15
C LEU A 227 11.61 11.63 17.66
N LYS A 228 11.50 12.43 16.60
CA LYS A 228 12.25 13.68 16.47
C LYS A 228 11.50 14.84 17.16
N GLY A 229 11.43 14.84 18.50
CA GLY A 229 11.07 16.02 19.30
C GLY A 229 9.74 15.97 20.08
N ASP A 230 9.55 16.96 20.97
CA ASP A 230 8.46 17.15 21.96
C ASP A 230 7.05 17.41 21.38
N ALA A 231 6.71 16.82 20.23
CA ALA A 231 5.51 17.13 19.46
C ALA A 231 4.23 16.46 20.00
N TRP A 232 4.32 15.45 20.87
CA TRP A 232 3.16 14.83 21.50
C TRP A 232 2.69 15.65 22.71
N LYS A 233 1.71 16.54 22.51
CA LYS A 233 1.04 17.32 23.57
C LYS A 233 -0.46 17.41 23.28
N ASN A 234 -1.23 16.39 23.66
CA ASN A 234 -2.69 16.40 23.46
C ASN A 234 -3.45 15.82 24.65
N GLU A 235 -3.79 16.70 25.59
CA GLU A 235 -4.52 16.36 26.82
C GLU A 235 -5.87 15.69 26.58
N ALA A 236 -6.54 15.96 25.44
CA ALA A 236 -7.83 15.35 25.14
C ALA A 236 -7.70 13.84 24.82
N LEU A 237 -6.59 13.44 24.20
CA LEU A 237 -6.29 12.03 23.93
C LEU A 237 -5.86 11.32 25.22
N ASP A 238 -5.00 11.97 26.01
CA ASP A 238 -4.52 11.42 27.29
C ASP A 238 -5.69 11.18 28.27
N ASN A 239 -6.61 12.15 28.39
CA ASN A 239 -7.77 12.03 29.27
C ASN A 239 -8.76 10.94 28.83
N ARG A 240 -8.91 10.67 27.53
CA ARG A 240 -9.84 9.65 27.03
C ARG A 240 -9.26 8.25 27.08
N ALA A 241 -7.94 8.08 26.91
CA ALA A 241 -7.25 6.82 27.14
C ALA A 241 -7.38 6.38 28.61
N ILE A 242 -7.23 7.32 29.55
CA ILE A 242 -7.41 7.10 31.00
C ILE A 242 -8.88 6.76 31.34
N ASN A 243 -9.85 7.39 30.68
CA ASN A 243 -11.27 7.14 30.97
C ASN A 243 -11.82 5.86 30.33
N ASN A 244 -11.23 5.38 29.22
CA ASN A 244 -11.62 4.13 28.57
C ASN A 244 -10.78 2.91 29.00
N SER A 245 -9.70 3.10 29.77
CA SER A 245 -9.04 2.01 30.47
C SER A 245 -9.90 1.56 31.64
N LYS A 246 -10.93 0.74 31.36
CA LYS A 246 -11.27 -0.31 32.30
C LYS A 246 -10.04 -1.20 32.36
N VAL A 247 -9.30 -1.06 33.45
CA VAL A 247 -8.14 -1.87 33.81
C VAL A 247 -8.47 -3.33 33.53
N PHE A 248 -7.84 -3.89 32.50
CA PHE A 248 -7.81 -5.33 32.32
C PHE A 248 -6.71 -5.86 33.24
N PRO A 249 -6.95 -6.92 34.02
CA PRO A 249 -5.94 -7.47 34.92
C PRO A 249 -4.65 -7.78 34.15
N GLY A 250 -3.53 -7.24 34.61
CA GLY A 250 -2.21 -7.50 34.02
C GLY A 250 -1.69 -6.46 33.02
N GLN A 251 -2.10 -5.19 33.11
CA GLN A 251 -1.39 -4.09 32.44
C GLN A 251 -0.67 -3.18 33.45
N MET A 252 0.57 -2.82 33.12
CA MET A 252 1.42 -1.93 33.93
C MET A 252 0.88 -0.50 33.94
N ASP A 253 0.67 0.08 35.12
CA ASP A 253 0.45 1.50 35.27
C ASP A 253 1.71 2.26 34.82
N PRO A 254 1.63 3.12 33.79
CA PRO A 254 2.80 3.80 33.23
C PRO A 254 3.36 4.90 34.15
N LYS A 255 2.65 5.33 35.19
CA LYS A 255 3.13 6.31 36.17
C LYS A 255 3.82 5.66 37.36
N THR A 256 3.36 4.50 37.80
CA THR A 256 3.85 3.82 39.01
C THR A 256 4.71 2.59 38.68
N GLY A 257 4.62 2.06 37.47
CA GLY A 257 5.26 0.81 37.05
C GLY A 257 4.60 -0.44 37.65
N ASP A 258 3.43 -0.30 38.25
CA ASP A 258 2.76 -1.34 39.02
C ASP A 258 1.85 -2.18 38.13
N TYR A 259 1.87 -3.50 38.29
CA TYR A 259 0.92 -4.42 37.67
C TYR A 259 -0.05 -4.83 38.77
N ASP A 260 -1.32 -4.45 38.66
CA ASP A 260 -2.30 -4.47 39.75
C ASP A 260 -2.23 -5.68 40.73
N ASP A 261 -2.05 -5.32 42.01
CA ASP A 261 -2.68 -5.85 43.23
C ASP A 261 -2.43 -7.31 43.68
N VAL A 262 -1.22 -7.83 43.50
CA VAL A 262 -0.67 -8.87 44.39
C VAL A 262 0.47 -8.28 45.22
N ASP A 263 0.21 -8.10 46.52
CA ASP A 263 1.06 -7.42 47.52
C ASP A 263 2.51 -7.96 47.66
N GLU A 264 2.89 -9.02 46.95
CA GLU A 264 4.14 -9.75 47.16
C GLU A 264 5.18 -9.65 46.02
N ASP A 265 4.83 -9.16 44.82
CA ASP A 265 5.76 -9.13 43.67
C ASP A 265 6.21 -7.71 43.27
N LYS A 266 6.84 -7.00 44.22
CA LYS A 266 7.56 -5.76 43.88
C LYS A 266 8.92 -6.08 43.29
N LEU A 267 9.05 -6.03 41.98
CA LEU A 267 10.36 -6.01 41.30
C LEU A 267 11.10 -4.72 41.65
N VAL A 268 11.96 -4.78 42.66
CA VAL A 268 12.89 -3.71 43.02
C VAL A 268 13.92 -3.58 41.90
N ILE A 269 13.71 -2.62 40.99
CA ILE A 269 14.74 -2.21 40.03
C ILE A 269 15.86 -1.56 40.83
N THR A 270 16.89 -2.35 41.15
CA THR A 270 18.12 -1.83 41.75
C THR A 270 18.92 -1.16 40.63
N PRO A 271 19.26 0.14 40.71
CA PRO A 271 19.96 0.81 39.63
C PRO A 271 21.34 0.16 39.39
N PRO A 272 21.73 -0.08 38.12
CA PRO A 272 23.00 -0.74 37.80
C PRO A 272 24.20 0.16 38.16
N LYS A 273 25.12 -0.38 38.98
CA LYS A 273 26.35 0.27 39.48
C LYS A 273 27.47 0.42 38.42
N TRP A 274 27.16 0.78 37.18
CA TRP A 274 28.19 0.85 36.12
C TRP A 274 28.83 2.23 35.94
N ASN A 275 28.44 3.25 36.71
CA ASN A 275 28.96 4.63 36.57
C ASN A 275 29.49 5.29 37.86
N GLN A 276 29.80 4.52 38.92
CA GLN A 276 30.56 5.08 40.05
C GLN A 276 32.06 4.96 39.77
N LYS A 277 32.67 6.04 39.27
CA LYS A 277 34.13 6.19 39.29
C LYS A 277 34.55 6.42 40.74
N ASP A 278 35.29 5.47 41.31
CA ASP A 278 36.05 5.66 42.55
C ASP A 278 37.09 6.76 42.33
N LEU A 279 36.80 7.95 42.85
CA LEU A 279 37.77 9.03 43.01
C LEU A 279 38.24 9.06 44.47
N SER A 280 38.96 8.03 44.90
CA SER A 280 39.83 8.12 46.07
C SER A 280 40.98 7.12 45.94
N GLY A 281 42.22 7.62 45.86
CA GLY A 281 43.41 6.77 45.82
C GLY A 281 44.57 7.28 44.95
N ARG A 282 45.00 8.53 45.13
CA ARG A 282 46.41 8.95 44.91
C ARG A 282 46.82 9.95 45.99
N GLY A 283 47.50 9.40 46.98
CA GLY A 283 48.35 10.04 47.98
C GLY A 283 49.30 8.95 48.45
#